data_AF-A0A961U1T5-F1
#
_entry.id   AF-A0A961U1T5-F1
#
_cell.length_a   1.000
_cell.length_b   1.000
_cell.length_c   1.000
_cell.angle_alpha   90.00
_cell.angle_beta   90.00
_cell.angle_gamma   90.00
#
_symmetry.space_group_name_H-M   'P 1'
#
loop_
_entity.id
_entity.type
_entity.pdbx_description
1 polymer ?
#
loop_
_entity_poly.entity_id
_entity_poly.type
_entity_poly.pdbx_seq_one_letter_code
_entity_poly.pdbx_strand_id
1 'polypeptide(L)'
;MIRLQQRSLVGFFLDPFGRSVRAVELDGDHIRITQRGQIASLPLQALTNAPALRKGMLGTALTINFQERADVTLKAASHVDAADFADEVKAAWTRFNLAALEKEAARLDRVLAEVRVLAAAPRYPSACRVAPLLDDARELDTSLLSKLNAEAIGPEVVARIAPARRFAADPRTARANAIAAFVTAELDRWRDFFDTIESKPLTPEQRLSVVVDEDATLVLAGAGSGKTSVITAKAAYLVKAGIRQPEEILLLAFAKNAAEEMSERVEARSGVPIVARTFHAIAYDIIGIVEGSKPALADHATDDMAFSNLIKQILKDLGSRPID
;
A
#
# COMPACT_ATOMS: atom_id res chain seq x y z
N MET A 1 13.51 -2.28 -41.40
CA MET A 1 13.24 -0.87 -41.75
C MET A 1 12.23 -0.86 -42.88
N ILE A 2 11.06 -0.27 -42.68
CA ILE A 2 10.00 -0.18 -43.71
C ILE A 2 9.81 1.30 -44.04
N ARG A 3 9.64 1.63 -45.32
CA ARG A 3 9.56 3.01 -45.82
C ARG A 3 8.33 3.19 -46.69
N LEU A 4 7.55 4.22 -46.41
CA LEU A 4 6.45 4.69 -47.23
C LEU A 4 6.79 6.06 -47.82
N GLN A 5 6.64 6.22 -49.12
CA GLN A 5 6.98 7.46 -49.83
C GLN A 5 5.84 7.93 -50.74
N GLN A 6 5.72 9.25 -50.87
CA GLN A 6 4.78 9.88 -51.79
C GLN A 6 5.10 9.55 -53.27
N ARG A 7 4.07 9.34 -54.10
CA ARG A 7 4.25 9.11 -55.55
C ARG A 7 4.81 10.35 -56.26
N SER A 8 5.86 10.16 -57.06
CA SER A 8 6.70 11.24 -57.63
C SER A 8 5.96 12.21 -58.55
N LEU A 9 5.01 11.74 -59.37
CA LEU A 9 4.28 12.57 -60.34
C LEU A 9 3.14 13.40 -59.72
N VAL A 10 2.63 13.00 -58.55
CA VAL A 10 1.47 13.64 -57.90
C VAL A 10 1.90 14.59 -56.78
N GLY A 11 3.05 14.33 -56.15
CA GLY A 11 3.57 15.18 -55.07
C GLY A 11 3.95 16.59 -55.49
N PHE A 12 4.36 16.78 -56.74
CA PHE A 12 4.68 18.11 -57.29
C PHE A 12 3.43 19.00 -57.46
N PHE A 13 2.27 18.41 -57.80
CA PHE A 13 1.01 19.14 -57.97
C PHE A 13 0.30 19.45 -56.65
N LEU A 14 0.47 18.60 -55.63
CA LEU A 14 -0.21 18.76 -54.33
C LEU A 14 0.53 19.68 -53.36
N ASP A 15 1.82 19.94 -53.58
CA ASP A 15 2.65 20.76 -52.68
C ASP A 15 3.82 21.42 -53.42
N PRO A 16 3.55 22.49 -54.20
CA PRO A 16 4.56 23.20 -54.99
C PRO A 16 5.64 23.88 -54.14
N PHE A 17 5.44 24.02 -52.83
CA PHE A 17 6.37 24.69 -51.90
C PHE A 17 7.12 23.72 -50.97
N GLY A 18 6.98 22.41 -51.16
CA GLY A 18 7.71 21.39 -50.39
C GLY A 18 7.44 21.38 -48.89
N ARG A 19 6.24 21.81 -48.46
CA ARG A 19 5.83 21.87 -47.05
C ARG A 19 5.28 20.55 -46.52
N SER A 20 4.98 19.60 -47.39
CA SER A 20 4.40 18.30 -47.08
C SER A 20 5.47 17.26 -46.77
N VAL A 21 5.07 16.25 -46.00
CA VAL A 21 5.91 15.10 -45.68
C VAL A 21 6.11 14.27 -46.93
N ARG A 22 7.37 13.94 -47.23
CA ARG A 22 7.75 13.20 -48.46
C ARG A 22 7.85 11.70 -48.22
N ALA A 23 8.34 11.32 -47.05
CA ALA A 23 8.50 9.92 -46.67
C ALA A 23 8.35 9.74 -45.17
N VAL A 24 7.85 8.58 -44.77
CA VAL A 24 7.80 8.11 -43.40
C VAL A 24 8.44 6.73 -43.34
N GLU A 25 9.26 6.47 -42.34
CA GLU A 25 9.97 5.21 -42.16
C GLU A 25 9.77 4.70 -40.75
N LEU A 26 9.59 3.38 -40.62
CA LEU A 26 9.67 2.68 -39.35
C LEU A 26 11.06 2.07 -39.21
N ASP A 27 11.77 2.50 -38.18
CA ASP A 27 13.13 2.08 -37.86
C ASP A 27 13.24 1.69 -36.37
N GLY A 28 13.15 0.38 -36.10
CA GLY A 28 13.06 -0.14 -34.74
C GLY A 28 11.87 0.47 -34.00
N ASP A 29 12.13 1.07 -32.85
CA ASP A 29 11.13 1.73 -32.02
C ASP A 29 10.94 3.22 -32.35
N HIS A 30 11.35 3.65 -33.55
CA HIS A 30 11.24 5.04 -33.99
C HIS A 30 10.55 5.18 -35.35
N ILE A 31 9.77 6.25 -35.49
CA ILE A 31 9.24 6.74 -36.75
C ILE A 31 10.11 7.90 -37.23
N ARG A 32 10.70 7.74 -38.41
CA ARG A 32 11.46 8.80 -39.09
C ARG A 32 10.58 9.49 -40.12
N ILE A 33 10.54 10.81 -40.07
CA ILE A 33 9.71 11.65 -40.94
C ILE A 33 10.64 12.53 -41.76
N THR A 34 10.54 12.43 -43.08
CA THR A 34 11.32 13.25 -44.01
C THR A 34 10.48 14.39 -44.55
N GLN A 35 10.86 15.63 -44.22
CA GLN A 35 10.19 16.86 -44.65
C GLN A 35 11.26 17.91 -44.97
N ARG A 36 11.16 18.60 -46.12
CA ARG A 36 12.14 19.64 -46.55
C ARG A 36 13.61 19.19 -46.53
N GLY A 37 13.89 17.90 -46.74
CA GLY A 37 15.25 17.36 -46.68
C GLY A 37 15.81 17.18 -45.26
N GLN A 38 15.03 17.51 -44.22
CA GLN A 38 15.33 17.18 -42.83
C GLN A 38 14.63 15.89 -42.44
N ILE A 39 15.28 15.11 -41.57
CA ILE A 39 14.74 13.88 -40.99
C ILE A 39 14.51 14.13 -39.50
N ALA A 40 13.28 14.00 -39.05
CA ALA A 40 12.95 13.98 -37.64
C ALA A 40 12.68 12.54 -37.20
N SER A 41 13.26 12.11 -36.08
CA SER A 41 13.03 10.80 -35.48
C SER A 41 12.18 10.96 -34.22
N LEU A 42 11.11 10.18 -34.10
CA LEU A 42 10.22 10.18 -32.93
C LEU A 42 10.05 8.76 -32.42
N PRO A 43 10.08 8.52 -31.09
CA PRO A 43 9.86 7.19 -30.53
C PRO A 43 8.40 6.76 -30.74
N LEU A 44 8.15 5.46 -30.84
CA LEU A 44 6.81 4.89 -30.89
C LEU A 44 5.96 5.24 -29.66
N GLN A 45 6.61 5.51 -28.51
CA GLN A 45 5.92 5.99 -27.31
C GLN A 45 5.16 7.32 -27.54
N ALA A 46 5.61 8.16 -28.48
CA ALA A 46 4.99 9.45 -28.75
C ALA A 46 3.67 9.37 -29.53
N LEU A 47 3.32 8.19 -30.08
CA LEU A 47 2.07 7.94 -30.80
C LEU A 47 0.87 7.98 -29.86
N THR A 48 -0.19 8.66 -30.27
CA THR A 48 -1.45 8.70 -29.50
C THR A 48 -2.47 7.64 -29.90
N ASN A 49 -2.41 7.18 -31.15
CA ASN A 49 -3.29 6.16 -31.74
C ASN A 49 -2.58 5.42 -32.89
N ALA A 50 -3.22 4.35 -33.39
CA ALA A 50 -2.74 3.70 -34.60
C ALA A 50 -2.81 4.65 -35.82
N PRO A 51 -1.90 4.54 -36.81
CA PRO A 51 -1.94 5.38 -37.99
C PRO A 51 -3.28 5.25 -38.75
N ALA A 52 -3.86 6.39 -39.11
CA ALA A 52 -5.15 6.47 -39.78
C ALA A 52 -4.98 6.58 -41.30
N LEU A 53 -5.82 5.87 -42.05
CA LEU A 53 -5.85 5.90 -43.51
C LEU A 53 -7.10 6.59 -44.03
N ARG A 54 -6.92 7.50 -44.99
CA ARG A 54 -8.03 8.15 -45.72
C ARG A 54 -7.83 8.02 -47.22
N LYS A 55 -8.76 7.33 -47.90
CA LYS A 55 -8.79 7.25 -49.37
C LYS A 55 -9.20 8.59 -49.97
N GLY A 56 -8.49 9.02 -51.02
CA GLY A 56 -8.83 10.19 -51.82
C GLY A 56 -8.66 9.93 -53.32
N MET A 57 -9.05 10.89 -54.16
CA MET A 57 -9.00 10.76 -55.63
C MET A 57 -7.57 10.60 -56.18
N LEU A 58 -6.55 11.10 -55.46
CA LEU A 58 -5.15 11.13 -55.89
C LEU A 58 -4.26 10.17 -55.08
N GLY A 59 -4.85 9.17 -54.42
CA GLY A 59 -4.17 8.19 -53.57
C GLY A 59 -4.65 8.22 -52.12
N THR A 60 -3.94 7.51 -51.25
CA THR A 60 -4.28 7.40 -49.82
C THR A 60 -3.45 8.39 -49.02
N ALA A 61 -4.08 9.00 -48.02
CA ALA A 61 -3.40 9.79 -47.00
C ALA A 61 -3.22 8.94 -45.73
N LEU A 62 -1.98 8.88 -45.22
CA LEU A 62 -1.64 8.28 -43.93
C LEU A 62 -1.42 9.41 -42.92
N THR A 63 -2.16 9.39 -41.82
CA THR A 63 -2.03 10.34 -40.72
C THR A 63 -1.50 9.64 -39.48
N ILE A 64 -0.46 10.22 -38.86
CA ILE A 64 0.17 9.75 -37.64
C ILE A 64 0.08 10.87 -36.61
N ASN A 65 -0.53 10.57 -35.46
CA ASN A 65 -0.81 11.54 -34.42
C ASN A 65 0.19 11.40 -33.28
N PHE A 66 0.65 12.52 -32.74
CA PHE A 66 1.68 12.57 -31.70
C PHE A 66 1.24 13.40 -30.50
N GLN A 67 1.76 13.06 -29.31
CA GLN A 67 1.31 13.67 -28.05
C GLN A 67 1.80 15.12 -27.87
N GLU A 68 2.99 15.46 -28.36
CA GLU A 68 3.64 16.77 -28.17
C GLU A 68 4.14 17.39 -29.50
N ARG A 69 3.56 16.96 -30.63
CA ARG A 69 3.93 17.45 -31.96
C ARG A 69 2.70 17.56 -32.85
N ALA A 70 2.74 18.46 -33.82
CA ALA A 70 1.76 18.51 -34.89
C ALA A 70 1.68 17.15 -35.63
N ASP A 71 0.45 16.74 -35.93
CA ASP A 71 0.17 15.50 -36.65
C ASP A 71 0.84 15.49 -38.02
N VAL A 72 1.33 14.32 -38.40
CA VAL A 72 2.03 14.12 -39.66
C VAL A 72 1.09 13.45 -40.64
N THR A 73 0.89 14.08 -41.79
CA THR A 73 0.09 13.49 -42.88
C THR A 73 0.94 13.33 -44.14
N LEU A 74 1.16 12.08 -44.55
CA LEU A 74 1.73 11.73 -45.86
C LEU A 74 0.58 11.56 -46.86
N LYS A 75 0.59 12.34 -47.94
CA LYS A 75 -0.46 12.31 -48.98
C LYS A 75 0.01 11.52 -50.21
N ALA A 76 -0.96 11.06 -51.02
CA ALA A 76 -0.71 10.43 -52.32
C ALA A 76 0.21 9.19 -52.30
N ALA A 77 0.04 8.36 -51.26
CA ALA A 77 0.63 7.03 -51.20
C ALA A 77 -0.23 5.98 -51.94
N SER A 78 0.40 4.89 -52.37
CA SER A 78 -0.31 3.68 -52.80
C SER A 78 -1.21 3.19 -51.67
N HIS A 79 -2.43 2.75 -51.96
CA HIS A 79 -3.31 2.24 -50.90
C HIS A 79 -2.76 0.99 -50.24
N VAL A 80 -2.21 0.06 -51.02
CA VAL A 80 -1.65 -1.20 -50.52
C VAL A 80 -0.45 -0.89 -49.62
N ASP A 81 0.53 -0.15 -50.14
CA ASP A 81 1.74 0.19 -49.38
C ASP A 81 1.42 1.02 -48.13
N ALA A 82 0.43 1.92 -48.19
CA ALA A 82 -0.01 2.70 -47.03
C ALA A 82 -0.71 1.84 -45.98
N ALA A 83 -1.52 0.86 -46.41
CA ALA A 83 -2.15 -0.10 -45.52
C ALA A 83 -1.11 -0.99 -44.83
N ASP A 84 -0.22 -1.61 -45.61
CA ASP A 84 0.85 -2.47 -45.10
C ASP A 84 1.76 -1.71 -44.11
N PHE A 85 2.10 -0.46 -44.44
CA PHE A 85 2.89 0.39 -43.54
C PHE A 85 2.14 0.74 -42.25
N ALA A 86 0.86 1.09 -42.34
CA ALA A 86 0.04 1.40 -41.17
C ALA A 86 -0.09 0.18 -40.24
N ASP A 87 -0.30 -1.01 -40.82
CA ASP A 87 -0.40 -2.27 -40.07
C ASP A 87 0.93 -2.62 -39.39
N GLU A 88 2.08 -2.46 -40.06
CA GLU A 88 3.37 -2.70 -39.41
C GLU A 88 3.64 -1.69 -38.29
N VAL A 89 3.37 -0.39 -38.50
CA VAL A 89 3.55 0.61 -37.44
C VAL A 89 2.65 0.30 -36.24
N LYS A 90 1.40 -0.11 -36.48
CA LYS A 90 0.50 -0.55 -35.42
C LYS A 90 1.06 -1.76 -34.69
N ALA A 91 1.53 -2.78 -35.40
CA ALA A 91 2.14 -3.97 -34.81
C ALA A 91 3.39 -3.64 -33.98
N ALA A 92 4.27 -2.78 -34.49
CA ALA A 92 5.46 -2.32 -33.77
C ALA A 92 5.11 -1.51 -32.53
N TRP A 93 4.13 -0.61 -32.62
CA TRP A 93 3.66 0.19 -31.48
C TRP A 93 3.02 -0.67 -30.38
N THR A 94 2.19 -1.65 -30.75
CA THR A 94 1.64 -2.63 -29.81
C THR A 94 2.76 -3.45 -29.16
N ARG A 95 3.70 -4.00 -29.94
CA ARG A 95 4.86 -4.75 -29.41
C ARG A 95 5.68 -3.91 -28.43
N PHE A 96 5.95 -2.64 -28.76
CA PHE A 96 6.69 -1.72 -27.91
C PHE A 96 6.01 -1.52 -26.54
N ASN A 97 4.71 -1.26 -26.53
CA ASN A 97 3.95 -1.07 -25.28
C ASN A 97 3.85 -2.36 -24.46
N LEU A 98 3.65 -3.51 -25.12
CA LEU A 98 3.54 -4.80 -24.43
C LEU A 98 4.88 -5.30 -23.89
N ALA A 99 6.00 -5.05 -24.58
CA ALA A 99 7.33 -5.48 -24.14
C ALA A 99 7.74 -4.84 -22.80
N ALA A 100 7.31 -3.60 -22.53
CA ALA A 100 7.54 -2.96 -21.24
C ALA A 100 6.73 -3.63 -20.12
N LEU A 101 5.50 -4.06 -20.41
CA LEU A 101 4.66 -4.82 -19.49
C LEU A 101 5.19 -6.23 -19.21
N GLU A 102 5.74 -6.89 -20.24
CA GLU A 102 6.31 -8.23 -20.11
C GLU A 102 7.51 -8.26 -19.16
N LYS A 103 8.36 -7.22 -19.19
CA LYS A 103 9.49 -7.07 -18.24
C LYS A 103 9.05 -6.96 -16.79
N GLU A 104 7.88 -6.36 -16.55
CA GLU A 104 7.29 -6.17 -15.21
C GLU A 104 6.21 -7.21 -14.87
N ALA A 105 6.03 -8.25 -15.69
CA ALA A 105 4.91 -9.19 -15.55
C ALA A 105 4.87 -9.86 -14.17
N ALA A 106 6.02 -10.31 -13.66
CA ALA A 106 6.10 -10.93 -12.34
C ALA A 106 5.76 -9.95 -11.20
N ARG A 107 6.17 -8.68 -11.32
CA ARG A 107 5.85 -7.63 -10.35
C ARG A 107 4.35 -7.33 -10.38
N LEU A 108 3.78 -7.14 -11.58
CA LEU A 108 2.35 -6.93 -11.78
C LEU A 108 1.51 -8.09 -11.20
N ASP A 109 1.90 -9.34 -11.46
CA ASP A 109 1.16 -10.50 -10.98
C ASP A 109 1.18 -10.60 -9.45
N ARG A 110 2.30 -10.25 -8.80
CA ARG A 110 2.37 -10.14 -7.33
C ARG A 110 1.43 -9.06 -6.81
N VAL A 111 1.50 -7.84 -7.36
CA VAL A 111 0.61 -6.73 -6.94
C VAL A 111 -0.86 -7.11 -7.12
N LEU A 112 -1.23 -7.69 -8.27
CA LEU A 112 -2.60 -8.13 -8.52
C LEU A 112 -3.05 -9.23 -7.56
N ALA A 113 -2.17 -10.17 -7.22
CA ALA A 113 -2.47 -11.21 -6.24
C ALA A 113 -2.72 -10.62 -4.85
N GLU A 114 -1.85 -9.72 -4.40
CA GLU A 114 -1.98 -9.07 -3.08
C GLU A 114 -3.20 -8.15 -2.99
N VAL A 115 -3.52 -7.40 -4.05
CA VAL A 115 -4.75 -6.60 -4.14
C VAL A 115 -6.01 -7.49 -4.05
N ARG A 116 -5.99 -8.68 -4.66
CA ARG A 116 -7.09 -9.66 -4.52
C ARG A 116 -7.19 -10.20 -3.09
N VAL A 117 -6.06 -10.54 -2.47
CA VAL A 117 -6.04 -11.00 -1.07
C VAL A 117 -6.57 -9.92 -0.13
N LEU A 118 -6.25 -8.64 -0.38
CA LEU A 118 -6.75 -7.53 0.43
C LEU A 118 -8.28 -7.47 0.47
N ALA A 119 -8.95 -7.77 -0.64
CA ALA A 119 -10.43 -7.76 -0.71
C ALA A 119 -11.09 -8.82 0.20
N ALA A 120 -10.36 -9.87 0.57
CA ALA A 120 -10.79 -10.91 1.50
C ALA A 120 -9.65 -11.23 2.49
N ALA A 121 -9.18 -10.19 3.18
CA ALA A 121 -7.95 -10.26 3.97
C ALA A 121 -8.07 -11.31 5.09
N PRO A 122 -7.13 -12.26 5.21
CA PRO A 122 -7.14 -13.28 6.27
C PRO A 122 -6.73 -12.72 7.65
N ARG A 123 -6.24 -11.48 7.67
CA ARG A 123 -5.82 -10.74 8.87
C ARG A 123 -6.27 -9.30 8.73
N TYR A 124 -6.36 -8.58 9.84
CA TYR A 124 -6.69 -7.16 9.84
C TYR A 124 -5.73 -6.39 8.91
N PRO A 125 -6.23 -5.63 7.93
CA PRO A 125 -5.40 -4.91 6.97
C PRO A 125 -4.89 -3.60 7.60
N SER A 126 -3.98 -3.72 8.57
CA SER A 126 -3.34 -2.58 9.25
C SER A 126 -2.53 -1.71 8.27
N ALA A 127 -2.26 -0.46 8.65
CA ALA A 127 -1.58 0.48 7.76
C ALA A 127 -0.19 -0.02 7.36
N CYS A 128 0.61 -0.54 8.31
CA CYS A 128 1.93 -1.09 8.04
C CYS A 128 1.90 -2.33 7.13
N ARG A 129 0.82 -3.13 7.16
CA ARG A 129 0.69 -4.31 6.30
C ARG A 129 0.33 -3.94 4.87
N VAL A 130 -0.45 -2.88 4.67
CA VAL A 130 -0.88 -2.41 3.35
C VAL A 130 0.17 -1.51 2.69
N ALA A 131 1.01 -0.84 3.48
CA ALA A 131 1.97 0.14 2.98
C ALA A 131 2.95 -0.42 1.92
N PRO A 132 3.60 -1.60 2.09
CA PRO A 132 4.50 -2.14 1.07
C PRO A 132 3.82 -2.40 -0.28
N LEU A 133 2.60 -2.95 -0.25
CA LEU A 133 1.79 -3.17 -1.44
C LEU A 133 1.42 -1.83 -2.12
N LEU A 134 1.10 -0.82 -1.33
CA LEU A 134 0.78 0.52 -1.86
C LEU A 134 1.98 1.16 -2.53
N ASP A 135 3.15 1.09 -1.91
CA ASP A 135 4.38 1.65 -2.47
C ASP A 135 4.72 0.94 -3.79
N ASP A 136 4.64 -0.40 -3.81
CA ASP A 136 4.90 -1.21 -5.00
C ASP A 136 3.90 -0.90 -6.14
N ALA A 137 2.60 -0.82 -5.83
CA ALA A 137 1.57 -0.51 -6.81
C ALA A 137 1.69 0.91 -7.38
N ARG A 138 2.05 1.90 -6.55
CA ARG A 138 2.26 3.29 -6.98
C ARG A 138 3.49 3.45 -7.86
N GLU A 139 4.58 2.80 -7.49
CA GLU A 139 5.79 2.83 -8.30
C GLU A 139 5.55 2.15 -9.65
N LEU A 140 4.87 0.99 -9.68
CA LEU A 140 4.50 0.31 -10.92
C LEU A 140 3.56 1.15 -11.80
N ASP A 141 2.55 1.82 -11.22
CA ASP A 141 1.64 2.68 -11.98
C ASP A 141 2.36 3.91 -12.53
N THR A 142 3.18 4.58 -11.72
CA THR A 142 3.91 5.81 -12.13
C THR A 142 5.01 5.51 -13.15
N SER A 143 5.73 4.40 -12.99
CA SER A 143 6.82 4.03 -13.90
C SER A 143 6.30 3.52 -15.23
N LEU A 144 5.20 2.78 -15.24
CA LEU A 144 4.73 2.02 -16.40
C LEU A 144 3.22 2.16 -16.68
N LEU A 145 2.35 1.69 -15.77
CA LEU A 145 0.94 1.41 -16.14
C LEU A 145 0.16 2.66 -16.58
N SER A 146 0.45 3.82 -15.98
CA SER A 146 -0.16 5.10 -16.35
C SER A 146 0.29 5.63 -17.71
N LYS A 147 1.43 5.15 -18.23
CA LYS A 147 2.02 5.57 -19.50
C LYS A 147 1.64 4.68 -20.68
N LEU A 148 1.06 3.51 -20.41
CA LEU A 148 0.63 2.59 -21.45
C LEU A 148 -0.55 3.19 -22.23
N ASN A 149 -0.50 3.11 -23.55
CA ASN A 149 -1.62 3.51 -24.39
C ASN A 149 -2.68 2.40 -24.44
N ALA A 150 -3.92 2.75 -24.08
CA ALA A 150 -5.04 1.80 -24.01
C ALA A 150 -5.40 1.16 -25.36
N GLU A 151 -5.25 1.89 -26.47
CA GLU A 151 -5.48 1.35 -27.82
C GLU A 151 -4.35 0.38 -28.22
N ALA A 152 -3.10 0.69 -27.85
CA ALA A 152 -1.94 -0.14 -28.18
C ALA A 152 -1.97 -1.50 -27.49
N ILE A 153 -2.32 -1.53 -26.21
CA ILE A 153 -2.31 -2.76 -25.38
C ILE A 153 -3.59 -3.57 -25.49
N GLY A 154 -4.68 -2.97 -25.98
CA GLY A 154 -5.97 -3.64 -26.16
C GLY A 154 -6.78 -3.82 -24.86
N PRO A 155 -8.08 -4.17 -24.99
CA PRO A 155 -9.03 -4.16 -23.87
C PRO A 155 -8.74 -5.21 -22.80
N GLU A 156 -8.20 -6.38 -23.18
CA GLU A 156 -7.87 -7.45 -22.24
C GLU A 156 -6.76 -7.02 -21.27
N VAL A 157 -5.70 -6.39 -21.78
CA VAL A 157 -4.59 -5.90 -20.96
C VAL A 157 -5.03 -4.72 -20.10
N VAL A 158 -5.82 -3.79 -20.65
CA VAL A 158 -6.44 -2.70 -19.88
C VAL A 158 -7.22 -3.25 -18.69
N ALA A 159 -8.06 -4.26 -18.91
CA ALA A 159 -8.85 -4.89 -17.85
C ALA A 159 -7.95 -5.60 -16.81
N ARG A 160 -6.87 -6.24 -17.25
CA ARG A 160 -5.91 -6.92 -16.36
C ARG A 160 -5.19 -5.95 -15.43
N ILE A 161 -4.74 -4.79 -15.91
CA ILE A 161 -3.98 -3.83 -15.10
C ILE A 161 -4.88 -2.94 -14.23
N ALA A 162 -6.17 -2.81 -14.58
CA ALA A 162 -7.10 -1.90 -13.92
C ALA A 162 -7.17 -2.05 -12.39
N PRO A 163 -7.16 -3.25 -11.77
CA PRO A 163 -7.19 -3.39 -10.32
C PRO A 163 -5.98 -2.76 -9.63
N ALA A 164 -4.77 -2.96 -10.18
CA ALA A 164 -3.55 -2.37 -9.63
C ALA A 164 -3.59 -0.84 -9.72
N ARG A 165 -4.00 -0.29 -10.88
CA ARG A 165 -4.15 1.16 -11.06
C ARG A 165 -5.20 1.77 -10.13
N ARG A 166 -6.36 1.11 -9.99
CA ARG A 166 -7.44 1.54 -9.09
C ARG A 166 -6.97 1.55 -7.64
N PHE A 167 -6.24 0.53 -7.21
CA PHE A 167 -5.69 0.46 -5.88
C PHE A 167 -4.65 1.56 -5.63
N ALA A 168 -3.73 1.81 -6.58
CA ALA A 168 -2.76 2.88 -6.49
C ALA A 168 -3.41 4.28 -6.40
N ALA A 169 -4.51 4.49 -7.14
CA ALA A 169 -5.25 5.75 -7.19
C ALA A 169 -6.10 6.02 -5.94
N ASP A 170 -6.79 5.00 -5.41
CA ASP A 170 -7.64 5.12 -4.22
C ASP A 170 -7.41 3.99 -3.19
N PRO A 171 -6.24 3.99 -2.53
CA PRO A 171 -5.88 2.95 -1.57
C PRO A 171 -6.68 3.05 -0.28
N ARG A 172 -7.16 4.25 0.08
CA ARG A 172 -7.91 4.49 1.31
C ARG A 172 -9.26 3.79 1.26
N THR A 173 -9.99 3.95 0.17
CA THR A 173 -11.28 3.25 -0.02
C THR A 173 -11.09 1.75 -0.12
N ALA A 174 -10.08 1.28 -0.87
CA ALA A 174 -9.78 -0.15 -0.96
C ALA A 174 -9.50 -0.76 0.42
N ARG A 175 -8.68 -0.10 1.23
CA ARG A 175 -8.38 -0.51 2.60
C ARG A 175 -9.59 -0.45 3.52
N ALA A 176 -10.39 0.63 3.47
CA ALA A 176 -11.59 0.77 4.29
C ALA A 176 -12.61 -0.36 4.03
N ASN A 177 -12.81 -0.71 2.76
CA ASN A 177 -13.68 -1.82 2.37
C ASN A 177 -13.14 -3.17 2.89
N ALA A 178 -11.83 -3.39 2.79
CA ALA A 178 -11.18 -4.57 3.34
C ALA A 178 -11.33 -4.67 4.87
N ILE A 179 -11.15 -3.56 5.60
CA ILE A 179 -11.38 -3.50 7.05
C ILE A 179 -12.83 -3.86 7.37
N ALA A 180 -13.80 -3.25 6.66
CA ALA A 180 -15.22 -3.51 6.92
C ALA A 180 -15.60 -4.98 6.69
N ALA A 181 -15.09 -5.59 5.61
CA ALA A 181 -15.30 -7.01 5.32
C ALA A 181 -14.66 -7.90 6.40
N PHE A 182 -13.41 -7.63 6.77
CA PHE A 182 -12.70 -8.36 7.83
C PHE A 182 -13.43 -8.27 9.17
N VAL A 183 -13.75 -7.05 9.63
CA VAL A 183 -14.42 -6.81 10.91
C VAL A 183 -15.77 -7.52 10.95
N THR A 184 -16.57 -7.45 9.88
CA THR A 184 -17.86 -8.12 9.82
C THR A 184 -17.71 -9.64 9.98
N ALA A 185 -16.77 -10.24 9.24
CA ALA A 185 -16.51 -11.68 9.32
C ALA A 185 -15.95 -12.10 10.68
N GLU A 186 -15.05 -11.31 11.25
CA GLU A 186 -14.39 -11.65 12.52
C GLU A 186 -15.34 -11.51 13.72
N LEU A 187 -16.22 -10.49 13.71
CA LEU A 187 -17.28 -10.33 14.71
C LEU A 187 -18.27 -11.50 14.71
N ASP A 188 -18.59 -12.02 13.52
CA ASP A 188 -19.45 -13.21 13.38
C ASP A 188 -18.74 -14.47 13.88
N ARG A 189 -17.49 -14.67 13.43
CA ARG A 189 -16.65 -15.82 13.79
C ARG A 189 -16.43 -15.96 15.30
N TRP A 190 -16.27 -14.84 16.01
CA TRP A 190 -15.98 -14.80 17.44
C TRP A 190 -17.18 -14.41 18.30
N ARG A 191 -18.40 -14.53 17.78
CA ARG A 191 -19.63 -14.12 18.47
C ARG A 191 -19.75 -14.73 19.87
N ASP A 192 -19.62 -16.05 19.98
CA ASP A 192 -19.74 -16.77 21.25
C ASP A 192 -18.66 -16.34 22.26
N PHE A 193 -17.44 -16.08 21.80
CA PHE A 193 -16.38 -15.54 22.64
C PHE A 193 -16.78 -14.18 23.21
N PHE A 194 -17.28 -13.26 22.38
CA PHE A 194 -17.70 -11.93 22.84
C PHE A 194 -18.92 -11.95 23.76
N ASP A 195 -19.78 -12.96 23.63
CA ASP A 195 -20.96 -13.13 24.47
C ASP A 195 -20.62 -13.68 25.87
N THR A 196 -19.48 -14.38 26.00
CA THR A 196 -19.17 -15.17 27.20
C THR A 196 -17.85 -14.82 27.90
N ILE A 197 -16.98 -14.02 27.28
CA ILE A 197 -15.66 -13.68 27.83
C ILE A 197 -15.71 -12.90 29.15
N GLU A 198 -16.82 -12.20 29.40
CA GLU A 198 -17.05 -11.46 30.64
C GLU A 198 -18.42 -11.78 31.22
N SER A 199 -18.69 -11.32 32.44
CA SER A 199 -19.97 -11.58 33.12
C SER A 199 -21.19 -11.04 32.37
N LYS A 200 -20.99 -10.09 31.46
CA LYS A 200 -21.98 -9.60 30.51
C LYS A 200 -21.37 -9.62 29.10
N PRO A 201 -22.19 -9.86 28.06
CA PRO A 201 -21.74 -9.74 26.68
C PRO A 201 -21.12 -8.36 26.40
N LEU A 202 -20.04 -8.34 25.61
CA LEU A 202 -19.45 -7.08 25.17
C LEU A 202 -20.40 -6.32 24.24
N THR A 203 -20.43 -4.99 24.36
CA THR A 203 -21.20 -4.13 23.43
C THR A 203 -20.57 -4.14 22.04
N PRO A 204 -21.32 -3.76 20.98
CA PRO A 204 -20.77 -3.69 19.63
C PRO A 204 -19.46 -2.87 19.52
N GLU A 205 -19.37 -1.75 20.21
CA GLU A 205 -18.18 -0.87 20.21
C GLU A 205 -17.00 -1.51 20.93
N GLN A 206 -17.25 -2.25 22.01
CA GLN A 206 -16.23 -3.01 22.72
C GLN A 206 -15.70 -4.17 21.85
N ARG A 207 -16.59 -4.90 21.17
CA ARG A 207 -16.20 -5.97 20.23
C ARG A 207 -15.36 -5.39 19.08
N LEU A 208 -15.79 -4.27 18.51
CA LEU A 208 -15.04 -3.55 17.48
C LEU A 208 -13.63 -3.21 17.97
N SER A 209 -13.52 -2.68 19.19
CA SER A 209 -12.22 -2.34 19.80
C SER A 209 -11.32 -3.56 20.01
N VAL A 210 -11.90 -4.75 20.19
CA VAL A 210 -11.14 -6.01 20.31
C VAL A 210 -10.65 -6.51 18.94
N VAL A 211 -11.50 -6.49 17.91
CA VAL A 211 -11.13 -7.01 16.58
C VAL A 211 -10.24 -6.07 15.76
N VAL A 212 -10.33 -4.75 16.00
CA VAL A 212 -9.47 -3.76 15.36
C VAL A 212 -8.03 -4.00 15.78
N ASP A 213 -7.15 -4.26 14.82
CA ASP A 213 -5.73 -4.54 15.02
C ASP A 213 -4.87 -3.58 14.18
N GLU A 214 -5.19 -2.29 14.30
CA GLU A 214 -4.40 -1.22 13.69
C GLU A 214 -3.09 -1.01 14.47
N ASP A 215 -2.07 -0.50 13.77
CA ASP A 215 -0.73 -0.25 14.33
C ASP A 215 -0.78 0.62 15.61
N ALA A 216 -1.70 1.57 15.67
CA ALA A 216 -2.03 2.35 16.86
C ALA A 216 -3.54 2.57 16.95
N THR A 217 -4.12 2.26 18.12
CA THR A 217 -5.56 2.41 18.37
C THR A 217 -5.79 3.18 19.67
N LEU A 218 -6.58 4.26 19.60
CA LEU A 218 -7.04 5.01 20.77
C LEU A 218 -8.50 4.64 21.07
N VAL A 219 -8.75 4.04 22.24
CA VAL A 219 -10.11 3.74 22.71
C VAL A 219 -10.50 4.79 23.75
N LEU A 220 -11.46 5.65 23.39
CA LEU A 220 -12.02 6.65 24.29
C LEU A 220 -13.15 6.04 25.12
N ALA A 221 -13.01 6.05 26.44
CA ALA A 221 -13.89 5.30 27.32
C ALA A 221 -14.15 6.04 28.64
N GLY A 222 -15.43 6.31 28.93
CA GLY A 222 -15.86 6.97 30.16
C GLY A 222 -15.64 6.12 31.42
N ALA A 223 -15.93 6.69 32.60
CA ALA A 223 -16.01 5.91 33.83
C ALA A 223 -17.07 4.81 33.72
N GLY A 224 -16.82 3.61 34.26
CA GLY A 224 -17.78 2.49 34.24
C GLY A 224 -18.03 1.81 32.89
N SER A 225 -17.40 2.26 31.80
CA SER A 225 -17.61 1.74 30.43
C SER A 225 -16.96 0.38 30.11
N GLY A 226 -16.36 -0.29 31.10
CA GLY A 226 -15.72 -1.59 30.89
C GLY A 226 -14.32 -1.55 30.24
N LYS A 227 -13.54 -0.49 30.46
CA LYS A 227 -12.15 -0.35 29.95
C LYS A 227 -11.30 -1.61 30.18
N THR A 228 -11.28 -2.09 31.42
CA THR A 228 -10.51 -3.29 31.81
C THR A 228 -11.03 -4.54 31.09
N SER A 229 -12.34 -4.66 30.88
CA SER A 229 -12.95 -5.74 30.10
C SER A 229 -12.49 -5.73 28.64
N VAL A 230 -12.40 -4.56 28.01
CA VAL A 230 -11.91 -4.43 26.63
C VAL A 230 -10.44 -4.83 26.54
N ILE A 231 -9.59 -4.35 27.45
CA ILE A 231 -8.15 -4.71 27.48
C ILE A 231 -7.99 -6.23 27.66
N THR A 232 -8.72 -6.80 28.61
CA THR A 232 -8.68 -8.24 28.91
C THR A 232 -9.14 -9.07 27.72
N ALA A 233 -10.29 -8.71 27.13
CA ALA A 233 -10.84 -9.40 25.97
C ALA A 233 -9.92 -9.28 24.75
N LYS A 234 -9.28 -8.13 24.53
CA LYS A 234 -8.29 -7.93 23.45
C LYS A 234 -7.10 -8.86 23.61
N ALA A 235 -6.48 -8.91 24.79
CA ALA A 235 -5.36 -9.80 25.05
C ALA A 235 -5.74 -11.29 24.86
N ALA A 236 -6.88 -11.70 25.42
CA ALA A 236 -7.38 -13.06 25.26
C ALA A 236 -7.71 -13.41 23.80
N TYR A 237 -8.32 -12.49 23.05
CA TYR A 237 -8.62 -12.66 21.62
C TYR A 237 -7.34 -12.82 20.81
N LEU A 238 -6.34 -11.94 20.99
CA LEU A 238 -5.08 -12.00 20.23
C LEU A 238 -4.38 -13.36 20.38
N VAL A 239 -4.36 -13.91 21.59
CA VAL A 239 -3.77 -15.23 21.85
C VAL A 239 -4.64 -16.36 21.32
N LYS A 240 -5.93 -16.38 21.65
CA LYS A 240 -6.83 -17.48 21.22
C LYS A 240 -6.99 -17.55 19.70
N ALA A 241 -6.91 -16.42 19.02
CA ALA A 241 -6.93 -16.36 17.56
C ALA A 241 -5.59 -16.70 16.91
N GLY A 242 -4.52 -16.92 17.70
CA GLY A 242 -3.18 -17.18 17.19
C GLY A 242 -2.57 -15.99 16.45
N ILE A 243 -3.03 -14.77 16.75
CA ILE A 243 -2.51 -13.53 16.15
C ILE A 243 -1.19 -13.15 16.81
N ARG A 244 -1.09 -13.34 18.13
CA ARG A 244 0.10 -13.06 18.94
C ARG A 244 0.39 -14.18 19.93
N GLN A 245 1.66 -14.40 20.21
CA GLN A 245 2.09 -15.21 21.35
C GLN A 245 1.99 -14.38 22.66
N PRO A 246 1.79 -15.01 23.82
CA PRO A 246 1.69 -14.31 25.10
C PRO A 246 2.86 -13.37 25.39
N GLU A 247 4.09 -13.79 25.06
CA GLU A 247 5.32 -13.02 25.23
C GLU A 247 5.45 -11.81 24.29
N GLU A 248 4.63 -11.72 23.24
CA GLU A 248 4.54 -10.56 22.35
C GLU A 248 3.60 -9.47 22.90
N ILE A 249 2.88 -9.73 24.00
CA ILE A 249 1.88 -8.83 24.59
C ILE A 249 2.42 -8.20 25.87
N LEU A 250 2.55 -6.87 25.87
CA LEU A 250 2.86 -6.08 27.06
C LEU A 250 1.61 -5.33 27.54
N LEU A 251 1.23 -5.59 28.80
CA LEU A 251 0.17 -4.85 29.48
C LEU A 251 0.79 -3.90 30.52
N LEU A 252 0.34 -2.65 30.53
CA LEU A 252 0.87 -1.62 31.42
C LEU A 252 -0.25 -1.01 32.26
N ALA A 253 0.03 -0.83 33.56
CA ALA A 253 -0.83 -0.11 34.49
C ALA A 253 0.00 0.87 35.34
N PHE A 254 -0.65 1.90 35.90
CA PHE A 254 0.06 2.86 36.76
C PHE A 254 0.31 2.32 38.17
N ALA A 255 -0.68 1.64 38.76
CA ALA A 255 -0.62 1.14 40.12
C ALA A 255 -0.33 -0.36 40.16
N LYS A 256 0.41 -0.81 41.19
CA LYS A 256 0.81 -2.22 41.33
C LYS A 256 -0.40 -3.15 41.48
N ASN A 257 -1.36 -2.78 42.32
CA ASN A 257 -2.61 -3.52 42.50
C ASN A 257 -3.40 -3.66 41.18
N ALA A 258 -3.43 -2.59 40.36
CA ALA A 258 -4.10 -2.64 39.05
C ALA A 258 -3.39 -3.56 38.06
N ALA A 259 -2.05 -3.65 38.12
CA ALA A 259 -1.28 -4.59 37.31
C ALA A 259 -1.53 -6.05 37.76
N GLU A 260 -1.57 -6.30 39.07
CA GLU A 260 -1.87 -7.62 39.63
C GLU A 260 -3.27 -8.09 39.23
N GLU A 261 -4.30 -7.26 39.46
CA GLU A 261 -5.69 -7.55 39.07
C GLU A 261 -5.81 -7.81 37.55
N MET A 262 -5.15 -6.99 36.73
CA MET A 262 -5.17 -7.16 35.27
C MET A 262 -4.50 -8.46 34.83
N SER A 263 -3.39 -8.85 35.48
CA SER A 263 -2.69 -10.10 35.17
C SER A 263 -3.56 -11.32 35.47
N GLU A 264 -4.15 -11.37 36.68
CA GLU A 264 -5.04 -12.45 37.10
C GLU A 264 -6.27 -12.56 36.17
N ARG A 265 -6.86 -11.40 35.83
CA ARG A 265 -8.03 -11.36 34.97
C ARG A 265 -7.71 -11.84 33.55
N VAL A 266 -6.60 -11.38 32.98
CA VAL A 266 -6.19 -11.78 31.62
C VAL A 266 -5.89 -13.26 31.58
N GLU A 267 -5.13 -13.79 32.54
CA GLU A 267 -4.82 -15.22 32.62
C GLU A 267 -6.09 -16.07 32.73
N ALA A 268 -7.04 -15.68 33.58
CA ALA A 268 -8.32 -16.36 33.71
C ALA A 268 -9.16 -16.37 32.41
N ARG A 269 -8.98 -15.39 31.52
CA ARG A 269 -9.73 -15.26 30.26
C ARG A 269 -9.01 -15.88 29.06
N SER A 270 -7.70 -15.70 28.97
CA SER A 270 -6.86 -16.23 27.89
C SER A 270 -6.57 -17.71 28.08
N GLY A 271 -6.48 -18.19 29.34
CA GLY A 271 -6.01 -19.52 29.71
C GLY A 271 -4.47 -19.63 29.75
N VAL A 272 -3.75 -18.51 29.62
CA VAL A 272 -2.28 -18.45 29.65
C VAL A 272 -1.80 -17.21 30.40
N PRO A 273 -0.66 -17.27 31.10
CA PRO A 273 -0.17 -16.14 31.87
C PRO A 273 0.28 -15.00 30.96
N ILE A 274 -0.32 -13.82 31.13
CA ILE A 274 0.11 -12.56 30.51
C ILE A 274 0.28 -11.55 31.64
N VAL A 275 1.53 -11.23 31.97
CA VAL A 275 1.86 -10.41 33.13
C VAL A 275 1.76 -8.93 32.76
N ALA A 276 0.84 -8.22 33.40
CA ALA A 276 0.82 -6.78 33.38
C ALA A 276 1.89 -6.21 34.34
N ARG A 277 2.53 -5.13 33.92
CA ARG A 277 3.60 -4.46 34.68
C ARG A 277 3.27 -3.00 34.92
N THR A 278 3.90 -2.42 35.94
CA THR A 278 3.93 -0.96 36.06
C THR A 278 5.02 -0.38 35.17
N PHE A 279 4.88 0.90 34.81
CA PHE A 279 5.92 1.64 34.08
C PHE A 279 7.29 1.59 34.80
N HIS A 280 7.29 1.68 36.12
CA HIS A 280 8.52 1.57 36.91
C HIS A 280 9.12 0.17 36.87
N ALA A 281 8.29 -0.88 36.97
CA ALA A 281 8.77 -2.26 36.92
C ALA A 281 9.41 -2.60 35.57
N ILE A 282 8.76 -2.23 34.45
CA ILE A 282 9.32 -2.48 33.13
C ILE A 282 10.63 -1.71 32.90
N ALA A 283 10.71 -0.44 33.31
CA ALA A 283 11.93 0.35 33.19
C ALA A 283 13.07 -0.24 34.03
N TYR A 284 12.78 -0.66 35.26
CA TYR A 284 13.74 -1.30 36.16
C TYR A 284 14.31 -2.61 35.57
N ASP A 285 13.46 -3.41 34.93
CA ASP A 285 13.87 -4.64 34.26
C ASP A 285 14.71 -4.37 33.01
N ILE A 286 14.34 -3.37 32.20
CA ILE A 286 15.10 -2.97 31.01
C ILE A 286 16.52 -2.54 31.41
N ILE A 287 16.66 -1.70 32.44
CA ILE A 287 17.99 -1.27 32.94
C ILE A 287 18.79 -2.49 33.39
N GLY A 288 18.18 -3.41 34.14
CA GLY A 288 18.84 -4.63 34.58
C GLY A 288 19.38 -5.50 33.43
N ILE A 289 18.60 -5.61 32.35
CA ILE A 289 18.99 -6.38 31.16
C ILE A 289 20.13 -5.69 30.40
N VAL A 290 20.07 -4.37 30.27
CA VAL A 290 21.06 -3.60 29.49
C VAL A 290 22.37 -3.42 30.25
N GLU A 291 22.31 -3.08 31.54
CA GLU A 291 23.48 -2.78 32.39
C GLU A 291 24.06 -4.03 33.08
N GLY A 292 23.40 -5.18 32.95
CA GLY A 292 23.79 -6.44 33.61
C GLY A 292 23.51 -6.48 35.12
N SER A 293 23.02 -5.39 35.71
CA SER A 293 22.59 -5.33 37.10
C SER A 293 21.46 -4.32 37.29
N LYS A 294 20.54 -4.60 38.22
CA LYS A 294 19.44 -3.68 38.51
C LYS A 294 19.92 -2.58 39.47
N PRO A 295 19.56 -1.31 39.25
CA PRO A 295 20.00 -0.23 40.12
C PRO A 295 19.42 -0.39 41.53
N ALA A 296 20.12 0.09 42.55
CA ALA A 296 19.56 0.16 43.90
C ALA A 296 18.41 1.20 43.91
N LEU A 297 17.21 0.80 44.35
CA LEU A 297 16.06 1.72 44.45
C LEU A 297 16.24 2.76 45.56
N ALA A 298 17.00 2.39 46.60
CA ALA A 298 17.69 3.26 47.54
C ALA A 298 18.74 2.40 48.28
N ASP A 299 19.86 2.99 48.70
CA ASP A 299 20.96 2.29 49.39
C ASP A 299 20.49 1.55 50.66
N HIS A 300 19.36 1.98 51.25
CA HIS A 300 18.80 1.46 52.50
C HIS A 300 17.53 0.61 52.30
N ALA A 301 16.94 0.59 51.09
CA ALA A 301 15.65 -0.06 50.85
C ALA A 301 15.75 -1.58 50.65
N THR A 302 16.96 -2.10 50.51
CA THR A 302 17.24 -3.54 50.38
C THR A 302 17.83 -4.16 51.65
N ASP A 303 18.03 -3.34 52.69
CA ASP A 303 18.53 -3.76 54.01
C ASP A 303 17.53 -3.29 55.08
N ASP A 304 16.72 -4.22 55.58
CA ASP A 304 15.70 -3.98 56.63
C ASP A 304 16.30 -3.30 57.88
N MET A 305 17.57 -3.57 58.16
CA MET A 305 18.29 -3.00 59.30
C MET A 305 18.67 -1.54 59.05
N ALA A 306 19.14 -1.22 57.84
CA ALA A 306 19.42 0.16 57.41
C ALA A 306 18.15 1.01 57.35
N PHE A 307 17.04 0.44 56.85
CA PHE A 307 15.75 1.11 56.83
C PHE A 307 15.20 1.38 58.23
N SER A 308 15.27 0.38 59.13
CA SER A 308 14.86 0.54 60.54
C SER A 308 15.68 1.63 61.24
N ASN A 309 16.98 1.70 60.96
CA ASN A 309 17.86 2.73 61.51
C ASN A 309 17.52 4.13 60.96
N LEU A 310 17.21 4.26 59.67
CA LEU A 310 16.74 5.51 59.07
C LEU A 310 15.43 5.99 59.71
N ILE A 311 14.46 5.09 59.90
CA ILE A 311 13.18 5.40 60.58
C ILE A 311 13.43 5.87 62.03
N LYS A 312 14.30 5.17 62.77
CA LYS A 312 14.68 5.58 64.14
C LYS A 312 15.35 6.95 64.17
N GLN A 313 16.20 7.25 63.19
CA GLN A 313 16.86 8.55 63.05
C GLN A 313 15.83 9.66 62.82
N ILE A 314 14.89 9.45 61.88
CA ILE A 314 13.82 10.42 61.57
C ILE A 314 12.91 10.66 62.78
N LEU A 315 12.53 9.60 63.51
CA LEU A 315 11.71 9.72 64.73
C LEU A 315 12.44 10.49 65.84
N LYS A 316 13.74 10.25 66.00
CA LYS A 316 14.58 10.95 66.97
C LYS A 316 14.68 12.44 66.62
N ASP A 317 14.88 12.75 65.35
CA ASP A 317 14.94 14.14 64.87
C ASP A 317 13.59 14.85 65.04
N LEU A 318 12.47 14.20 64.73
CA LEU A 318 11.12 14.74 64.96
C LEU A 318 10.80 14.95 66.45
N GLY A 319 11.21 14.03 67.33
CA GLY A 319 11.02 14.15 68.78
C GLY A 319 11.95 15.17 69.45
N SER A 320 13.02 15.58 68.77
CA SER A 320 13.98 16.58 69.24
C SER A 320 13.70 18.00 68.73
N ARG A 321 12.70 18.18 67.85
CA ARG A 321 12.23 19.52 67.47
C ARG A 321 11.36 20.10 68.59
N PRO A 322 11.67 21.29 69.13
CA PRO A 322 10.80 21.95 70.09
C PRO A 322 9.45 22.25 69.43
N ILE A 323 8.37 22.00 70.17
CA ILE A 323 7.00 22.33 69.77
C ILE A 323 6.86 23.84 69.99
N ASP A 324 6.94 24.61 68.91
CA ASP A 324 6.45 26.00 68.88
C ASP A 324 4.95 26.03 68.57
#